data_AF-A0A8X7CJ40-F1
#
_entry.id   AF-A0A8X7CJ40-F1
#
_cell.length_a   1.000
_cell.length_b   1.000
_cell.length_c   1.000
_cell.angle_alpha   90.00
_cell.angle_beta   90.00
_cell.angle_gamma   90.00
#
_symmetry.space_group_name_H-M   'P 1'
#
loop_
_entity.id
_entity.type
_entity.pdbx_description
1 polymer ?
#
loop_
_entity_poly.entity_id
_entity_poly.type
_entity_poly.pdbx_seq_one_letter_code
_entity_poly.pdbx_strand_id
1 'polypeptide(L)' 'MLRQIKIASEDTNWQRILWRENPKEPVKEYRLTTVTYGTSCAPYFSTRTLTQLALDERE' A
#
# COMPACT_ATOMS: atom_id res chain seq x y z
N MET A 1 5.95 -2.95 8.11
CA MET A 1 5.76 -1.49 8.14
C MET A 1 4.84 -1.00 7.03
N LEU A 2 5.28 -0.78 5.78
CA LEU A 2 4.43 -0.26 4.69
C LEU A 2 3.15 -1.11 4.46
N ARG A 3 3.30 -2.43 4.40
CA ARG A 3 2.18 -3.39 4.25
C ARG A 3 1.23 -3.48 5.45
N GLN A 4 1.52 -2.80 6.56
CA GLN A 4 0.62 -2.69 7.71
C GLN A 4 -0.21 -1.40 7.67
N ILE A 5 0.02 -0.54 6.67
CA ILE A 5 -0.69 0.72 6.48
C ILE A 5 -1.69 0.52 5.35
N LYS A 6 -2.98 0.50 5.69
CA LYS A 6 -4.07 0.32 4.72
C LYS A 6 -4.28 1.61 3.92
N ILE A 7 -4.49 1.47 2.62
CA ILE A 7 -4.86 2.60 1.74
C ILE A 7 -6.36 2.87 1.87
N ALA A 8 -6.77 4.13 1.78
CA ALA A 8 -8.16 4.52 1.76
C ALA A 8 -8.89 3.81 0.61
N SER A 9 -10.13 3.36 0.85
CA SER A 9 -10.84 2.51 -0.12
C SER A 9 -11.07 3.24 -1.45
N GLU A 10 -11.30 4.55 -1.40
CA GLU A 10 -11.40 5.44 -2.57
C GLU A 10 -10.11 5.48 -3.41
N ASP A 11 -8.94 5.35 -2.77
CA ASP A 11 -7.65 5.45 -3.44
C ASP A 11 -7.11 4.11 -3.97
N THR A 12 -7.69 2.98 -3.54
CA THR A 12 -7.24 1.65 -3.97
C THR A 12 -7.31 1.44 -5.48
N ASN A 13 -8.19 2.17 -6.17
CA ASN A 13 -8.31 2.14 -7.62
C ASN A 13 -7.07 2.68 -8.35
N TRP A 14 -6.29 3.56 -7.71
CA TRP A 14 -5.05 4.11 -8.26
C TRP A 14 -3.83 3.20 -8.04
N GLN A 15 -4.01 2.11 -7.28
CA GLN A 15 -2.94 1.17 -6.92
C GLN A 15 -3.09 -0.15 -7.67
N ARG A 16 -3.38 -0.08 -8.97
CA ARG A 16 -3.58 -1.24 -9.83
C ARG A 16 -2.26 -1.75 -10.40
N ILE A 17 -2.11 -3.06 -10.44
CA ILE A 17 -1.01 -3.72 -11.13
C ILE A 17 -1.55 -4.81 -12.06
N LEU A 18 -0.82 -5.04 -13.14
CA LEU A 18 -1.03 -6.15 -14.05
C LEU A 18 0.01 -7.23 -13.73
N TRP A 19 -0.44 -8.47 -13.56
CA TRP A 19 0.45 -9.59 -13.27
C TRP A 19 0.00 -10.87 -13.98
N ARG A 20 0.98 -11.65 -14.41
CA ARG A 20 0.81 -13.02 -14.92
C ARG A 20 2.10 -13.79 -14.65
N GLU A 21 1.99 -15.09 -14.44
CA GLU A 21 3.15 -15.94 -14.16
C GLU A 21 3.86 -16.35 -15.47
N ASN A 22 3.07 -16.70 -16.49
CA ASN A 22 3.58 -17.10 -17.81
C ASN A 22 3.06 -16.14 -18.91
N PRO A 23 3.88 -15.78 -19.92
CA PRO A 23 3.41 -14.99 -21.08
C PRO A 23 2.20 -15.57 -21.84
N LYS A 24 1.95 -16.88 -21.73
CA LYS A 24 0.80 -17.55 -22.35
C LYS A 24 -0.49 -17.44 -21.54
N GLU A 25 -0.40 -17.07 -20.27
CA GLU A 25 -1.56 -16.90 -19.39
C GLU A 25 -2.23 -15.53 -19.59
N PRO A 26 -3.54 -15.44 -19.36
CA PRO A 26 -4.23 -14.16 -19.35
C PRO A 26 -3.65 -13.25 -18.26
N VAL A 27 -3.50 -11.96 -18.59
CA VAL A 27 -3.08 -10.94 -17.63
C VAL A 27 -4.16 -10.78 -16.57
N LYS A 28 -3.78 -10.83 -15.30
CA LYS A 28 -4.67 -10.59 -14.16
C LYS A 28 -4.46 -9.17 -13.65
N GLU A 29 -5.56 -8.55 -13.24
CA GLU A 29 -5.56 -7.26 -12.58
C GLU A 29 -5.62 -7.44 -11.06
N TYR A 30 -4.75 -6.75 -10.34
CA TYR A 30 -4.74 -6.71 -8.88
C TYR A 30 -4.81 -5.27 -8.40
N ARG A 31 -5.40 -5.08 -7.21
CA ARG A 31 -5.40 -3.81 -6.49
C ARG A 31 -4.62 -3.98 -5.20
N LEU A 32 -3.60 -3.16 -5.00
CA LEU A 32 -2.86 -3.14 -3.75
C LEU A 32 -3.68 -2.39 -2.70
N THR A 33 -3.90 -3.02 -1.56
CA THR A 33 -4.74 -2.49 -0.48
C THR A 33 -3.94 -1.78 0.62
N THR A 34 -2.62 -1.81 0.52
CA THR A 34 -1.70 -1.27 1.52
C THR A 34 -0.63 -0.44 0.85
N VAL A 35 -0.05 0.51 1.57
CA VAL A 35 1.06 1.33 1.05
C VAL A 35 2.19 0.40 0.60
N THR A 36 2.71 0.66 -0.59
CA THR A 36 3.79 -0.12 -1.21
C THR A 36 4.98 0.78 -1.56
N TYR A 37 6.12 0.14 -1.83
CA TYR A 37 7.32 0.80 -2.31
C TYR A 37 7.08 1.44 -3.70
N GLY A 38 7.83 2.50 -4.01
CA GLY A 38 7.78 3.16 -5.32
C GLY A 38 6.72 4.26 -5.45
N THR A 39 5.85 4.44 -4.45
CA THR A 39 4.99 5.64 -4.38
C THR A 39 5.74 6.77 -3.67
N SER A 40 5.64 7.99 -4.19
CA SER A 40 6.35 9.16 -3.63
C SER A 40 5.95 9.48 -2.18
N CYS A 41 4.70 9.17 -1.81
CA CYS A 41 4.14 9.41 -0.49
C CYS A 41 4.46 8.30 0.54
N ALA A 42 4.95 7.12 0.12
CA ALA A 42 5.20 5.99 1.01
C ALA A 42 6.10 6.30 2.22
N PRO A 43 7.23 7.04 2.08
CA PRO A 43 8.09 7.37 3.21
C PRO A 43 7.40 8.28 4.23
N TYR A 44 6.58 9.23 3.75
CA TYR A 44 5.84 10.13 4.64
C TYR A 44 4.81 9.35 5.45
N PHE A 45 3.95 8.56 4.78
CA PHE A 45 2.92 7.77 5.46
C PHE A 45 3.53 6.81 6.47
N SER A 46 4.59 6.12 6.08
CA SER A 46 5.40 5.27 6.94
C SER A 46 5.79 5.91 8.27
N THR A 47 6.50 7.04 8.21
CA THR A 47 7.02 7.71 9.39
C THR A 47 5.90 8.34 10.22
N ARG A 48 4.91 8.95 9.55
CA ARG A 48 3.78 9.60 10.22
C ARG A 48 2.93 8.58 10.97
N THR A 49 2.65 7.41 10.39
CA THR A 49 1.88 6.35 11.04
C THR A 49 2.59 5.81 12.27
N LEU A 50 3.89 5.53 12.20
CA LEU A 50 4.65 5.08 13.38
C LEU A 50 4.64 6.13 14.50
N THR A 51 4.83 7.41 14.14
CA THR A 51 4.78 8.51 15.10
C THR A 51 3.41 8.62 15.75
N GLN A 52 2.34 8.49 14.96
CA GLN A 52 0.97 8.53 15.48
C GLN A 52 0.70 7.35 16.40
N LEU A 53 1.09 6.14 16.00
CA LEU A 53 0.93 4.95 16.82
C LEU A 53 1.60 5.10 18.19
N ALA A 54 2.82 5.67 18.24
CA ALA A 54 3.49 5.92 19.51
C ALA A 54 2.82 6.99 20.38
N LEU A 55 2.02 7.88 19.79
CA LEU A 55 1.22 8.87 20.52
C LEU A 55 -0.11 8.28 21.00
N ASP A 56 -0.76 7.46 20.17
CA ASP A 56 -2.05 6.83 20.47
C ASP A 56 -1.92 5.78 21.57
N GLU A 57 -0.82 5.03 21.58
CA GLU A 57 -0.52 3.96 22.54
C GLU A 57 0.31 4.43 23.74
N ARG A 58 0.38 5.75 23.96
CA ARG A 58 1.12 6.33 25.09
C ARG A 58 0.26 6.24 26.35
N GLU A 59 0.60 5.33 27.26
CA GLU A 59 0.03 5.26 28.62
C GLU A 59 0.25 6.55 29.43
#